data_AF-A0NV16-F1
#
_entry.id   AF-A0NV16-F1
#
_cell.length_a   1.000
_cell.length_b   1.000
_cell.length_c   1.000
_cell.angle_alpha   90.00
_cell.angle_beta   90.00
_cell.angle_gamma   90.00
#
_symmetry.space_group_name_H-M   'P 1'
#
loop_
_entity.id
_entity.type
_entity.pdbx_description
1 polymer ?
#
loop_
_entity_poly.entity_id
_entity_poly.type
_entity_poly.pdbx_seq_one_letter_code
_entity_poly.pdbx_strand_id
1 'polypeptide(L)'
;MEDLLSQDPFAGRAADLIENHVVAGSQLAGTDIWCQAAEDCVLARIKSLRILGGLPRHKAPLTPAARTERLKTLLQLWANGCTCAVDEDLFADILNRHGPVRH
;
A
#
# COMPACT_ATOMS: atom_id res chain seq x y z
N MET A 1 -37.45 -46.97 -19.30
CA MET A 1 -36.37 -47.28 -18.33
C MET A 1 -35.16 -46.50 -18.80
N GLU A 2 -34.35 -45.94 -17.89
CA GLU A 2 -33.18 -45.06 -18.14
C GLU A 2 -33.59 -43.56 -18.16
N ASP A 3 -33.52 -42.75 -17.10
CA ASP A 3 -32.53 -42.44 -16.04
C ASP A 3 -31.66 -41.21 -16.37
N LEU A 4 -31.58 -40.33 -15.36
CA LEU A 4 -30.55 -39.30 -15.13
C LEU A 4 -30.46 -38.06 -16.04
N LEU A 5 -30.77 -36.90 -15.47
CA LEU A 5 -29.91 -35.69 -15.50
C LEU A 5 -30.47 -34.66 -14.49
N SER A 6 -30.23 -34.94 -13.20
CA SER A 6 -30.28 -33.94 -12.14
C SER A 6 -29.10 -33.00 -12.36
N GLN A 7 -29.34 -31.89 -13.06
CA GLN A 7 -28.31 -30.91 -13.38
C GLN A 7 -28.11 -29.97 -12.18
N ASP A 8 -26.96 -30.10 -11.53
CA ASP A 8 -26.55 -29.41 -10.31
C ASP A 8 -26.71 -27.86 -10.35
N PRO A 9 -27.24 -27.22 -9.28
CA PRO A 9 -27.36 -25.76 -9.15
C PRO A 9 -26.04 -25.06 -8.76
N PHE A 10 -24.90 -25.74 -8.76
CA PHE A 10 -23.64 -25.20 -8.21
C PHE A 10 -22.88 -24.24 -9.14
N ALA A 11 -23.20 -24.21 -10.44
CA ALA A 11 -22.48 -23.37 -11.41
C ALA A 11 -22.60 -21.85 -11.12
N GLY A 12 -23.69 -21.39 -10.49
CA GLY A 12 -23.89 -19.98 -10.17
C GLY A 12 -23.13 -19.49 -8.93
N ARG A 13 -22.89 -20.36 -7.94
CA ARG A 13 -22.21 -19.99 -6.68
C ARG A 13 -20.69 -19.89 -6.81
N ALA A 14 -20.09 -20.69 -7.70
CA ALA A 14 -18.65 -20.63 -7.95
C ALA A 14 -18.25 -19.35 -8.72
N ALA A 15 -19.07 -18.90 -9.67
CA ALA A 15 -18.83 -17.66 -10.41
C ALA A 15 -18.87 -16.41 -9.50
N ASP A 16 -19.84 -16.35 -8.58
CA ASP A 16 -19.99 -15.25 -7.61
C ASP A 16 -18.81 -15.17 -6.61
N LEU A 17 -18.27 -16.33 -6.20
CA LEU A 17 -17.09 -16.39 -5.34
C LEU A 17 -15.80 -15.91 -6.05
N ILE A 18 -15.67 -16.20 -7.35
CA ILE A 18 -14.51 -15.76 -8.16
C ILE A 18 -14.59 -14.25 -8.40
N GLU A 19 -15.76 -13.71 -8.74
CA GLU A 19 -15.92 -12.28 -8.99
C GLU A 19 -15.58 -11.45 -7.74
N ASN A 20 -16.08 -11.86 -6.57
CA ASN A 20 -15.77 -11.18 -5.31
C ASN A 20 -14.28 -11.29 -4.92
N HIS A 21 -13.64 -12.44 -5.14
CA HIS A 21 -12.21 -12.62 -4.86
C HIS A 21 -11.31 -11.89 -5.86
N VAL A 22 -11.69 -11.80 -7.13
CA VAL A 22 -10.94 -11.08 -8.16
C VAL A 22 -11.08 -9.58 -7.99
N VAL A 23 -12.27 -9.07 -7.65
CA VAL A 23 -12.47 -7.66 -7.31
C VAL A 23 -11.72 -7.29 -6.04
N ALA A 24 -11.84 -8.09 -4.97
CA ALA A 24 -11.09 -7.86 -3.74
C ALA A 24 -9.57 -7.98 -3.96
N GLY A 25 -9.11 -8.97 -4.72
CA GLY A 25 -7.70 -9.18 -5.07
C GLY A 25 -7.14 -8.07 -5.97
N SER A 26 -7.92 -7.59 -6.93
CA SER A 26 -7.57 -6.46 -7.81
C SER A 26 -7.54 -5.14 -7.04
N GLN A 27 -8.48 -4.93 -6.12
CA GLN A 27 -8.51 -3.77 -5.24
C GLN A 27 -7.35 -3.80 -4.24
N LEU A 28 -7.01 -4.96 -3.68
CA LEU A 28 -5.84 -5.15 -2.82
C LEU A 28 -4.53 -4.93 -3.59
N ALA A 29 -4.40 -5.48 -4.80
CA ALA A 29 -3.25 -5.23 -5.67
C ALA A 29 -3.14 -3.75 -6.05
N GLY A 30 -4.26 -3.09 -6.35
CA GLY A 30 -4.30 -1.65 -6.62
C GLY A 30 -3.86 -0.81 -5.41
N THR A 31 -4.24 -1.20 -4.19
CA THR A 31 -3.79 -0.52 -2.98
C THR A 31 -2.30 -0.71 -2.71
N ASP A 32 -1.74 -1.88 -3.00
CA ASP A 32 -0.31 -2.15 -2.80
C ASP A 32 0.55 -1.37 -3.80
N ILE A 33 0.15 -1.36 -5.08
CA ILE A 33 0.79 -0.57 -6.14
C ILE A 33 0.75 0.92 -5.79
N TRP A 34 -0.41 1.42 -5.32
CA TRP A 34 -0.54 2.82 -4.90
C TRP A 34 0.37 3.14 -3.71
N CYS A 35 0.42 2.26 -2.69
CA CYS A 35 1.29 2.46 -1.54
C CYS A 35 2.75 2.52 -1.96
N GLN A 36 3.20 1.62 -2.84
CA GLN A 36 4.58 1.60 -3.29
C GLN A 36 4.96 2.83 -4.10
N ALA A 37 4.07 3.32 -4.97
CA ALA A 37 4.29 4.58 -5.69
C ALA A 37 4.33 5.80 -4.75
N ALA A 38 3.47 5.81 -3.72
CA ALA A 38 3.46 6.86 -2.71
C ALA A 38 4.74 6.84 -1.85
N GLU A 39 5.22 5.66 -1.45
CA GLU A 39 6.49 5.49 -0.73
C GLU A 39 7.67 6.00 -1.57
N ASP A 40 7.73 5.65 -2.86
CA ASP A 40 8.81 6.13 -3.76
C ASP A 40 8.78 7.65 -3.94
N CYS A 41 7.58 8.23 -4.11
CA CYS A 41 7.40 9.68 -4.16
C CYS A 41 7.95 10.35 -2.89
N VAL A 42 7.68 9.76 -1.72
CA VAL A 42 8.18 10.27 -0.44
C VAL A 42 9.71 10.17 -0.35
N LEU A 43 10.28 9.04 -0.72
CA LEU A 43 11.73 8.85 -0.76
C LEU A 43 12.42 9.83 -1.70
N ALA A 44 11.89 10.01 -2.91
CA ALA A 44 12.43 10.95 -3.90
C ALA A 44 12.36 12.39 -3.38
N ARG A 45 11.26 12.78 -2.73
CA ARG A 45 11.10 14.11 -2.14
C ARG A 45 12.10 14.34 -1.02
N ILE A 46 12.28 13.39 -0.11
CA ILE A 46 13.21 13.52 1.02
C ILE A 46 14.66 13.59 0.53
N LYS A 47 15.02 12.80 -0.50
CA LYS A 47 16.31 12.92 -1.19
C LYS A 47 16.52 14.33 -1.76
N SER A 48 15.49 14.91 -2.39
CA SER A 48 15.53 16.27 -2.93
C SER A 48 15.72 17.33 -1.84
N LEU A 49 15.10 17.15 -0.67
CA LEU A 49 15.26 18.02 0.49
C LEU A 49 16.62 17.88 1.21
N ARG A 50 17.48 16.93 0.78
CA ARG A 50 18.78 16.61 1.39
C ARG A 50 18.70 16.35 2.89
N ILE A 51 17.59 15.80 3.37
CA ILE A 51 17.46 15.37 4.77
C ILE A 51 18.22 14.05 4.91
N LEU A 52 19.55 14.14 4.97
CA LEU A 52 20.50 13.01 4.96
C LEU A 52 21.16 12.75 6.31
N GLY A 53 20.63 13.31 7.40
CA GLY A 53 21.16 13.04 8.74
C GLY A 53 20.17 13.45 9.82
N GLY A 54 19.75 12.46 10.63
CA GLY A 54 18.96 12.70 11.85
C GLY A 54 17.64 11.94 11.95
N LEU A 55 17.16 11.31 10.88
CA LEU A 55 15.87 10.62 10.93
C LEU A 55 15.97 9.35 11.79
N PRO A 56 15.14 9.22 12.84
CA PRO A 56 15.26 8.15 13.83
C PRO A 56 14.89 6.80 13.22
N ARG A 57 15.90 5.95 12.98
CA ARG A 57 15.73 4.59 12.44
C ARG A 57 15.13 3.59 13.45
N HIS A 58 15.09 3.96 14.72
CA HIS A 58 14.71 3.07 15.83
C HIS A 58 13.22 3.08 16.16
N LYS A 59 12.37 3.68 15.32
CA LYS A 59 10.92 3.74 15.57
C LYS A 59 10.24 2.41 15.22
N ALA A 60 9.15 2.13 15.92
CA ALA A 60 8.39 0.90 15.76
C ALA A 60 7.78 0.80 14.34
N PRO A 61 7.74 -0.39 13.74
CA PRO A 61 7.13 -0.60 12.42
C PRO A 61 5.65 -0.22 12.44
N LEU A 62 5.20 0.47 11.39
CA LEU A 62 3.81 0.86 11.23
C LEU A 62 2.99 -0.31 10.69
N THR A 63 1.73 -0.40 11.12
CA THR A 63 0.79 -1.33 10.50
C THR A 63 0.48 -0.89 9.06
N PRO A 64 0.16 -1.82 8.13
CA PRO A 64 -0.13 -1.46 6.74
C PRO A 64 -1.25 -0.42 6.58
N ALA A 65 -2.27 -0.50 7.45
CA ALA A 65 -3.36 0.46 7.48
C ALA A 65 -2.89 1.85 7.91
N ALA A 66 -2.11 1.93 8.99
CA ALA A 66 -1.56 3.20 9.49
C ALA A 66 -0.59 3.84 8.48
N ARG A 67 0.21 3.03 7.79
CA ARG A 67 1.11 3.49 6.72
C ARG A 67 0.33 4.14 5.58
N THR A 68 -0.70 3.46 5.09
CA THR A 68 -1.55 3.97 4.00
C THR A 68 -2.22 5.29 4.38
N GLU A 69 -2.75 5.37 5.60
CA GLU A 69 -3.37 6.60 6.10
C GLU A 69 -2.37 7.76 6.18
N ARG A 70 -1.20 7.54 6.78
CA ARG A 70 -0.14 8.55 6.88
C ARG A 70 0.39 9.00 5.52
N LEU A 71 0.54 8.07 4.55
CA LEU A 71 0.90 8.41 3.17
C LEU A 71 -0.14 9.34 2.54
N LYS A 72 -1.43 9.05 2.70
CA LYS A 72 -2.50 9.91 2.19
C LYS A 72 -2.45 11.29 2.84
N THR A 73 -2.33 11.37 4.16
CA THR A 73 -2.23 12.64 4.88
C THR A 73 -1.02 13.45 4.43
N LEU A 74 0.15 12.82 4.29
CA LEU A 74 1.37 13.50 3.86
C LEU A 74 1.25 14.05 2.43
N LEU A 75 0.73 13.25 1.50
CA LEU A 75 0.51 13.69 0.12
C LEU A 75 -0.54 14.81 0.04
N GLN A 76 -1.59 14.76 0.86
CA GLN A 76 -2.57 15.84 0.96
C GLN A 76 -1.94 17.13 1.49
N LEU A 77 -1.10 17.06 2.51
CA LEU A 77 -0.36 18.21 3.02
C LEU A 77 0.52 18.83 1.93
N TRP A 78 1.20 18.01 1.13
CA TRP A 78 2.00 18.50 0.01
C TRP A 78 1.15 19.15 -1.08
N ALA A 79 0.00 18.56 -1.41
CA ALA A 79 -0.95 19.14 -2.35
C ALA A 79 -1.51 20.49 -1.86
N ASN A 80 -1.66 20.65 -0.54
CA ASN A 80 -2.12 21.89 0.10
C ASN A 80 -1.03 22.96 0.25
N GLY A 81 0.19 22.71 -0.25
CA GLY A 81 1.30 23.67 -0.23
C GLY A 81 2.29 23.49 0.93
N CYS A 82 2.04 22.58 1.87
CA CYS A 82 2.95 22.24 2.96
C CYS A 82 4.08 21.30 2.49
N THR A 83 4.80 21.67 1.43
CA THR A 83 5.73 20.78 0.70
C THR A 83 7.02 20.41 1.44
N CYS A 84 7.23 20.98 2.64
CA CYS A 84 8.31 20.66 3.57
C CYS A 84 7.86 19.76 4.74
N ALA A 85 6.57 19.40 4.82
CA ALA A 85 6.09 18.49 5.84
C ALA A 85 6.73 17.10 5.65
N VAL A 86 7.21 16.50 6.74
CA VAL A 86 7.81 15.16 6.75
C VAL A 86 7.23 14.40 7.94
N ASP A 87 6.71 13.20 7.68
CA ASP A 87 6.33 12.27 8.73
C ASP A 87 7.55 11.38 9.06
N GLU A 88 8.14 11.60 10.23
CA GLU A 88 9.35 10.90 10.67
C GLU A 88 9.12 9.42 10.96
N ASP A 89 7.94 9.04 11.48
CA ASP A 89 7.64 7.63 11.77
C ASP A 89 7.43 6.87 10.46
N LEU A 90 6.70 7.48 9.52
CA LEU A 90 6.46 6.94 8.20
C LEU A 90 7.78 6.74 7.45
N PHE A 91 8.68 7.73 7.52
CA PHE A 91 9.97 7.61 6.89
C PHE A 91 10.84 6.52 7.54
N ALA A 92 10.84 6.41 8.87
CA ALA A 92 11.55 5.35 9.56
C ALA A 92 11.05 3.96 9.16
N ASP A 93 9.73 3.79 9.04
CA ASP A 93 9.11 2.55 8.56
C ASP A 93 9.52 2.21 7.13
N ILE A 94 9.44 3.18 6.21
CA ILE A 94 9.84 3.01 4.81
C ILE A 94 11.32 2.63 4.73
N LEU A 95 12.21 3.32 5.44
CA LEU A 95 13.64 2.98 5.44
C LEU A 95 13.93 1.59 6.00
N ASN A 96 13.23 1.18 7.06
CA ASN A 96 13.39 -0.14 7.64
C ASN A 96 12.93 -1.25 6.67
N ARG A 97 11.93 -0.97 5.83
CA ARG A 97 11.44 -1.91 4.80
C ARG A 97 12.30 -1.96 3.54
N HIS A 98 12.81 -0.82 3.08
CA HIS A 98 13.62 -0.75 1.84
C HIS A 98 15.11 -1.09 2.08
N GLY A 99 15.53 -1.22 3.34
CA GLY A 99 16.91 -1.55 3.71
C GLY A 99 17.92 -0.44 3.36
N PRO A 100 19.19 -0.59 3.75
CA PRO A 100 20.23 0.33 3.28
C PRO A 100 20.33 0.18 1.76
N VAL A 101 20.00 1.24 1.02
CA VAL A 101 20.36 1.36 -0.40
C VAL A 101 21.87 1.17 -0.49
N ARG A 102 22.29 -0.03 -0.91
CA ARG A 102 23.69 -0.32 -1.25
C ARG A 102 24.01 0.52 -2.47
N HIS A 103 24.75 1.59 -2.25
CA HIS A 103 25.44 2.33 -3.30
C HIS A 103 26.51 1.47 -3.95
#